data_AF-A0A968KKX0-F1
#
_entry.id   AF-A0A968KKX0-F1
#
_cell.length_a   1.000
_cell.length_b   1.000
_cell.length_c   1.000
_cell.angle_alpha   90.00
_cell.angle_beta   90.00
_cell.angle_gamma   90.00
#
_symmetry.space_group_name_H-M   'P 1'
#
loop_
_entity.id
_entity.type
_entity.pdbx_description
1 polymer ?
#
loop_
_entity_poly.entity_id
_entity_poly.type
_entity_poly.pdbx_seq_one_letter_code
_entity_poly.pdbx_strand_id
1 'polypeptide(L)'
;SLPQAIEKLTSRPAAIFHLEGGSLKEGKPADIVIFDPEAEYIIDVEQFRSKSKNSPFHGWNVRGKVMHTLVGGKMVYSAASKQTPGARNRT
;
A
#
# COMPACT_ATOMS: atom_id res chain seq x y z
N SER A 1 18.37 -1.04 5.86
CA SER A 1 17.84 -2.42 6.02
C SER A 1 16.32 -2.40 6.01
N LEU A 2 15.65 -3.54 5.87
CA LEU A 2 14.18 -3.61 5.91
C LEU A 2 13.58 -3.06 7.24
N PRO A 3 14.11 -3.38 8.43
CA PRO A 3 13.61 -2.80 9.68
C PRO A 3 13.65 -1.27 9.72
N GLN A 4 14.74 -0.66 9.21
CA GLN A 4 14.85 0.81 9.15
C GLN A 4 13.84 1.44 8.18
N ALA A 5 13.54 0.76 7.07
CA ALA A 5 12.53 1.24 6.12
C ALA A 5 11.12 1.19 6.75
N ILE A 6 10.78 0.07 7.40
CA ILE A 6 9.52 -0.08 8.14
C ILE A 6 9.41 1.02 9.21
N GLU A 7 10.46 1.21 10.01
CA GLU A 7 10.48 2.22 11.06
C GLU A 7 10.20 3.64 10.51
N LYS A 8 10.85 4.03 9.41
CA LYS A 8 10.70 5.36 8.80
C LYS A 8 9.34 5.60 8.14
N LEU A 9 8.70 4.54 7.62
CA LEU A 9 7.42 4.65 6.91
C LEU A 9 6.20 4.43 7.82
N THR A 10 6.39 3.81 9.00
CA THR A 10 5.27 3.38 9.86
C THR A 10 5.39 3.92 11.29
N SER A 11 6.21 3.29 12.15
CA SER A 11 6.24 3.54 13.58
C SER A 11 6.73 4.93 13.97
N ARG A 12 7.74 5.49 13.29
CA ARG A 12 8.23 6.85 13.58
C ARG A 12 7.21 7.93 13.24
N PRO A 13 6.63 7.98 12.02
CA PRO A 13 5.54 8.92 11.74
C PRO A 13 4.37 8.77 12.72
N ALA A 14 3.95 7.54 13.03
CA ALA A 14 2.87 7.30 13.97
C ALA A 14 3.17 7.87 15.37
N ALA A 15 4.40 7.72 15.86
CA ALA A 15 4.82 8.29 17.13
C ALA A 15 4.83 9.84 17.11
N ILE A 16 5.34 10.46 16.03
CA ILE A 16 5.40 11.93 15.89
C ILE A 16 3.99 12.55 15.86
N PHE A 17 3.06 11.90 15.17
CA PHE A 17 1.69 12.37 15.03
C PHE A 17 0.72 11.83 16.09
N HIS A 18 1.22 11.06 17.07
CA HIS A 18 0.42 10.44 18.13
C HIS A 18 -0.74 9.58 17.59
N LEU A 19 -0.47 8.81 16.55
CA LEU A 19 -1.45 7.92 15.91
C LEU A 19 -1.43 6.53 16.57
N GLU A 20 -2.60 5.90 16.64
CA GLU A 20 -2.76 4.53 17.17
C GLU A 20 -2.10 3.44 16.30
N GLY A 21 -1.78 3.75 15.03
CA GLY A 21 -1.20 2.82 14.07
C GLY A 21 0.33 2.66 14.16
N GLY A 22 0.93 2.07 13.12
CA GLY A 22 2.39 1.94 13.00
C GLY A 22 3.01 0.82 13.85
N SER A 23 2.20 -0.09 14.40
CA SER A 23 2.69 -1.29 15.08
C SER A 23 1.81 -2.50 14.79
N LEU A 24 2.42 -3.68 14.74
CA LEU A 24 1.72 -4.95 14.62
C LEU A 24 1.65 -5.60 16.01
N LYS A 25 0.62 -5.24 16.79
CA LYS A 25 0.41 -5.69 18.17
C LYS A 25 -1.08 -5.92 18.41
N GLU A 26 -1.40 -6.80 19.35
CA GLU A 26 -2.77 -7.00 19.82
C GLU A 26 -3.37 -5.70 20.36
N GLY A 27 -4.69 -5.53 20.15
CA GLY A 27 -5.41 -4.33 20.56
C GLY A 27 -5.19 -3.08 19.71
N LYS A 28 -4.31 -3.14 18.69
CA LYS A 28 -4.08 -2.04 17.74
C LYS A 28 -4.89 -2.19 16.46
N PRO A 29 -5.14 -1.08 15.71
CA PRO A 29 -5.82 -1.16 14.43
C PRO A 29 -5.13 -2.14 13.48
N ALA A 30 -5.93 -3.00 12.84
CA ALA A 30 -5.43 -3.98 11.86
C ALA A 30 -5.19 -3.33 10.49
N ASP A 31 -4.30 -2.34 10.47
CA ASP A 31 -3.80 -1.66 9.26
C ASP A 31 -2.51 -2.36 8.80
N ILE A 32 -2.63 -3.22 7.79
CA ILE A 32 -1.59 -4.19 7.42
C ILE A 32 -1.30 -4.12 5.93
N VAL A 33 -0.02 -4.08 5.57
CA VAL A 33 0.46 -4.26 4.20
C VAL A 33 1.16 -5.60 4.10
N ILE A 34 0.72 -6.44 3.17
CA ILE A 34 1.41 -7.67 2.77
C ILE A 34 2.08 -7.38 1.44
N PHE A 35 3.40 -7.54 1.38
CA PHE A 35 4.18 -7.29 0.17
C PHE A 35 5.20 -8.40 -0.06
N ASP A 36 5.54 -8.63 -1.32
CA ASP A 36 6.60 -9.53 -1.75
C ASP A 36 7.87 -8.70 -1.99
N PRO A 37 8.94 -8.87 -1.20
CA PRO A 37 10.19 -8.11 -1.34
C PRO A 37 11.04 -8.54 -2.55
N GLU A 38 10.75 -9.69 -3.15
CA GLU A 38 11.50 -10.24 -4.28
C GLU A 38 10.81 -9.98 -5.62
N ALA A 39 9.51 -9.70 -5.60
CA ALA A 39 8.75 -9.39 -6.81
C ALA A 39 9.28 -8.13 -7.52
N GLU A 40 9.63 -8.29 -8.79
CA GLU A 40 10.03 -7.21 -9.70
C GLU A 40 8.90 -6.86 -10.66
N TYR A 41 8.79 -5.58 -11.02
CA TYR A 41 7.83 -5.12 -12.03
C TYR A 41 8.25 -3.77 -12.63
N ILE A 42 7.77 -3.50 -13.84
CA ILE A 42 7.92 -2.20 -14.49
C ILE A 42 6.75 -1.31 -14.10
N ILE A 43 7.05 -0.07 -13.68
CA ILE A 43 6.02 0.92 -13.39
C ILE A 43 5.34 1.37 -14.70
N ASP A 44 4.07 1.02 -14.82
CA ASP A 44 3.21 1.45 -15.91
C ASP A 44 2.14 2.43 -15.40
N VAL A 45 2.19 3.68 -15.87
CA VAL A 45 1.25 4.72 -15.44
C VAL A 45 -0.17 4.40 -15.88
N GLU A 46 -0.36 3.65 -16.96
CA GLU A 46 -1.68 3.25 -17.45
C GLU A 46 -2.40 2.37 -16.42
N GLN A 47 -1.65 1.62 -15.62
CA GLN A 47 -2.17 0.76 -14.54
C GLN A 47 -2.48 1.53 -13.24
N PHE A 48 -2.13 2.81 -13.14
CA PHE A 48 -2.42 3.59 -11.93
C PHE A 48 -3.92 3.76 -11.73
N ARG A 49 -4.36 3.59 -10.48
CA ARG A 49 -5.74 3.86 -10.04
C ARG A 49 -6.13 5.34 -10.11
N SER A 50 -5.12 6.22 -10.03
CA SER A 50 -5.28 7.66 -10.18
C SER A 50 -5.75 8.05 -11.59
N LYS A 51 -6.49 9.15 -11.70
CA LYS A 51 -6.85 9.76 -13.00
C LYS A 51 -5.64 10.36 -13.73
N SER A 52 -4.63 10.82 -12.98
CA SER A 52 -3.39 11.35 -13.56
C SER A 52 -2.46 10.21 -13.98
N LYS A 53 -1.82 10.41 -15.13
CA LYS A 53 -0.80 9.53 -15.72
C LYS A 53 0.59 10.17 -15.73
N ASN A 54 0.76 11.32 -15.07
CA ASN A 54 2.04 12.01 -14.98
C ASN A 54 2.86 11.48 -13.79
N SER A 55 3.81 10.59 -14.06
CA SER A 55 4.75 10.08 -13.06
C SER A 55 6.16 10.00 -13.66
N PRO A 56 7.19 10.54 -12.98
CA PRO A 56 8.57 10.43 -13.45
C PRO A 56 9.11 8.99 -13.37
N PHE A 57 8.38 8.09 -12.71
CA PHE A 57 8.80 6.71 -12.49
C PHE A 57 8.33 5.75 -13.60
N HIS A 58 7.61 6.23 -14.62
CA HIS A 58 7.16 5.37 -15.71
C HIS A 58 8.33 4.66 -16.40
N GLY A 59 8.20 3.36 -16.66
CA GLY A 59 9.22 2.53 -17.29
C GLY A 59 10.33 2.04 -16.36
N TRP A 60 10.36 2.47 -15.08
CA TRP A 60 11.36 1.99 -14.13
C TRP A 60 11.07 0.54 -13.73
N ASN A 61 12.11 -0.31 -13.76
CA ASN A 61 12.05 -1.62 -13.12
C ASN A 61 12.30 -1.44 -11.61
N VAL A 62 11.37 -1.89 -10.79
CA VAL A 62 11.43 -1.77 -9.34
C VAL A 62 11.18 -3.12 -8.67
N ARG A 63 11.66 -3.25 -7.45
CA ARG A 63 11.54 -4.46 -6.62
C ARG A 63 10.77 -4.17 -5.35
N GLY A 64 9.96 -5.13 -4.91
CA GLY A 64 9.07 -4.99 -3.77
C GLY A 64 7.66 -4.62 -4.23
N LYS A 65 6.73 -5.59 -4.24
CA LYS A 65 5.36 -5.37 -4.70
C LYS A 65 4.35 -5.59 -3.59
N VAL A 66 3.47 -4.61 -3.36
CA VAL A 66 2.34 -4.76 -2.45
C VAL A 66 1.36 -5.79 -3.04
N MET A 67 1.03 -6.80 -2.25
CA MET A 67 0.09 -7.86 -2.59
C MET A 67 -1.30 -7.57 -2.03
N HIS A 68 -1.36 -7.13 -0.77
CA HIS A 68 -2.61 -6.79 -0.09
C HIS A 68 -2.45 -5.58 0.83
N THR A 69 -3.54 -4.82 0.97
CA THR A 69 -3.67 -3.79 2.00
C THR A 69 -4.95 -4.02 2.78
N LEU A 70 -4.84 -4.04 4.10
CA LEU A 70 -5.95 -4.10 5.03
C LEU A 70 -6.01 -2.79 5.81
N VAL A 71 -7.22 -2.28 6.03
CA VAL A 71 -7.49 -1.11 6.87
C VAL A 71 -8.57 -1.51 7.88
N GLY A 72 -8.26 -1.41 9.17
CA GLY A 72 -9.14 -1.88 10.25
C GLY A 72 -9.57 -3.35 10.08
N GLY A 73 -8.69 -4.20 9.54
CA GLY A 73 -8.96 -5.61 9.28
C GLY A 73 -9.75 -5.90 8.00
N LYS A 74 -10.18 -4.89 7.25
CA LYS A 74 -10.87 -5.06 5.96
C LYS A 74 -9.87 -4.97 4.81
N MET A 75 -9.88 -5.97 3.92
CA MET A 75 -9.05 -5.92 2.71
C MET A 75 -9.59 -4.85 1.74
N VAL A 76 -8.79 -3.82 1.49
CA VAL A 76 -9.13 -2.71 0.57
C VAL A 76 -8.38 -2.78 -0.75
N TYR A 77 -7.28 -3.55 -0.80
CA TYR A 77 -6.49 -3.77 -2.00
C TYR A 77 -6.02 -5.22 -2.12
N SER A 78 -6.02 -5.73 -3.35
CA SER A 78 -5.46 -7.03 -3.72
C SER A 78 -4.88 -6.95 -5.13
N ALA A 79 -3.59 -7.29 -5.27
CA ALA A 79 -2.87 -7.31 -6.54
C ALA A 79 -3.44 -8.35 -7.54
N ALA A 80 -4.09 -9.41 -7.03
CA ALA A 80 -4.70 -10.46 -7.84
C ALA A 80 -6.05 -10.03 -8.46
N SER A 81 -6.63 -8.90 -8.05
CA SER A 81 -7.93 -8.45 -8.54
C SER A 81 -7.81 -7.41 -9.65
N LYS A 82 -8.16 -7.79 -10.88
CA LYS A 82 -8.74 -6.83 -11.83
C LYS A 82 -10.03 -6.31 -11.20
N GLN A 83 -9.98 -5.21 -10.45
CA GLN A 83 -11.18 -4.56 -9.92
C GLN A 83 -11.91 -3.87 -11.07
N THR A 84 -13.12 -4.35 -11.37
CA THR A 84 -14.17 -3.72 -12.17
C THR A 84 -14.33 -2.23 -11.76
N PRO A 85 -14.55 -1.30 -12.71
CA PRO A 85 -14.79 0.10 -12.39
C PRO A 85 -16.00 0.23 -11.46
N GLY A 86 -15.85 1.04 -10.41
CA GLY A 86 -16.72 1.09 -9.25
C GLY A 86 -18.21 1.26 -9.55
N ALA A 87 -19.02 0.47 -8.83
CA ALA A 87 -20.41 0.81 -8.59
C ALA A 87 -20.45 2.15 -7.83
N ARG A 88 -20.85 3.22 -8.53
CA ARG A 88 -21.25 4.47 -7.87
C ARG A 88 -22.54 4.17 -7.11
N ASN A 89 -22.48 4.08 -5.78
CA ASN A 89 -23.67 4.22 -4.96
C ASN A 89 -24.16 5.67 -5.09
N ARG A 90 -25.18 5.86 -5.92
CA ARG A 90 -26.07 7.01 -5.86
C ARG A 90 -27.03 6.76 -4.70
N THR A 91 -26.88 7.50 -3.62
CA THR A 91 -28.02 7.96 -2.81
C THR A 91 -28.58 9.22 -3.45
#